data_AF-A0A2U1JWG7-F1
#
_entry.id   AF-A0A2U1JWG7-F1
#
_cell.length_a   1.000
_cell.length_b   1.000
_cell.length_c   1.000
_cell.angle_alpha   90.00
_cell.angle_beta   90.00
_cell.angle_gamma   90.00
#
_symmetry.space_group_name_H-M   'P 1'
#
loop_
_entity.id
_entity.type
_entity.pdbx_description
1 polymer ?
#
loop_
_entity_poly.entity_id
_entity_poly.type
_entity_poly.pdbx_seq_one_letter_code
_entity_poly.pdbx_strand_id
1 'polypeptide(L)'
;MSNLDEIIKSRRDTRHFTSDAIPDEVIQKALQAGHHAPSVGLTDATKYYLIKSDEIKKAVKELFLDYDQKAANLTDDELQKLQYKSLKLEAIEEAPLGLVICYDRSVLNNFTIGTVGSNEAIKFSAVCAAQNIWLSLTEQGYSMGWVSILNYYQFKQLLGLPDNIEPLGYFCVGKPATNYDNQPMLQQLNWKQKQENPIVEEILVSTPVVLESLRGTKQSHSSDSIISEALQQKIDSKTKPTSSLGVLESLAKQIGTVFQTLEPKITNPNIVVFAADHGIANHGVSAYPQDVTRQMVTNFLEGGAAINVFCKQNNIALTIVDAGVNYDFPTNVNLVSAKIGKGTQSFLHGSAMRKTELDLCFAKGKEIVNSVFETGCNCIGFGEMGIGNTSTASVLMSILLELPIEDCVGNGTGVVDEKLIQKQNVLKKALENYDGPNDLESKLAYFGGFEIMQMAGGILQAKQNNMLILVDGFICTVAFLIAYKMNPAIKENAIFCHSSAEQGHQKILDYLNVRALLQLDLRLGEGTGCAVAFPIIQSAVCFLNEMASFESAGVNSRQL
;
A
#
# COMPACT_ATOMS: atom_id res chain seq x y z
N MET A 1 48.54 -2.58 13.89
CA MET A 1 47.43 -2.76 12.92
C MET A 1 46.38 -3.56 13.63
N SER A 2 45.21 -2.98 13.89
CA SER A 2 44.09 -3.71 14.48
C SER A 2 43.59 -4.75 13.47
N ASN A 3 43.27 -5.95 13.93
CA ASN A 3 42.67 -6.96 13.04
C ASN A 3 41.23 -6.54 12.70
N LEU A 4 40.73 -6.85 11.50
CA LEU A 4 39.37 -6.50 11.05
C LEU A 4 38.29 -6.95 12.05
N ASP A 5 38.46 -8.12 12.66
CA ASP A 5 37.55 -8.62 13.70
C ASP A 5 37.48 -7.68 14.91
N GLU A 6 38.62 -7.12 15.34
CA GLU A 6 38.68 -6.14 16.43
C GLU A 6 37.96 -4.86 16.05
N ILE A 7 38.08 -4.40 14.79
CA ILE A 7 37.40 -3.20 14.29
C ILE A 7 35.89 -3.40 14.23
N ILE A 8 35.43 -4.54 13.69
CA ILE A 8 34.00 -4.89 13.66
C ILE A 8 33.45 -4.95 15.08
N LYS A 9 34.20 -5.58 15.99
CA LYS A 9 33.83 -5.69 17.40
C LYS A 9 33.93 -4.38 18.14
N SER A 10 34.76 -3.41 17.77
CA SER A 10 34.94 -2.13 18.48
C SER A 10 34.11 -0.98 17.92
N ARG A 11 33.61 -1.08 16.67
CA ARG A 11 32.71 -0.10 16.03
C ARG A 11 31.50 0.20 16.91
N ARG A 12 31.26 1.47 17.27
CA ARG A 12 30.10 1.88 18.08
C ARG A 12 29.29 2.97 17.43
N ASP A 13 28.02 3.00 17.80
CA ASP A 13 27.16 4.13 17.53
C ASP A 13 27.42 5.23 18.57
N THR A 14 28.26 6.22 18.22
CA THR A 14 28.78 7.20 19.18
C THR A 14 27.83 8.39 19.35
N ARG A 15 27.67 8.86 20.59
CA ARG A 15 26.80 10.00 20.95
C ARG A 15 27.53 11.10 21.74
N HIS A 16 28.84 10.93 21.94
CA HIS A 16 29.68 11.88 22.65
C HIS A 16 31.02 11.98 21.92
N PHE A 17 31.34 13.19 21.47
CA PHE A 17 32.54 13.47 20.70
C PHE A 17 33.38 14.54 21.40
N THR A 18 34.69 14.49 21.21
CA THR A 18 35.57 15.62 21.56
C THR A 18 35.38 16.74 20.53
N SER A 19 35.71 17.98 20.90
CA SER A 19 35.73 19.12 19.98
C SER A 19 36.95 19.13 19.02
N ASP A 20 37.82 18.12 19.07
CA ASP A 20 38.99 18.01 18.20
C ASP A 20 38.58 17.98 16.72
N ALA A 21 39.21 18.83 15.90
CA ALA A 21 39.00 18.82 14.46
C ALA A 21 39.44 17.48 13.85
N ILE A 22 38.70 17.02 12.84
CA ILE A 22 39.04 15.81 12.08
C ILE A 22 40.01 16.19 10.95
N PRO A 23 41.20 15.56 10.86
CA PRO A 23 42.10 15.75 9.73
C PRO A 23 41.42 15.36 8.41
N ASP A 24 41.64 16.12 7.34
CA ASP A 24 41.00 15.84 6.05
C ASP A 24 41.40 14.47 5.47
N GLU A 25 42.62 13.99 5.75
CA GLU A 25 43.10 12.66 5.37
C GLU A 25 42.23 11.53 5.96
N VAL A 26 41.75 11.72 7.20
CA VAL A 26 40.87 10.76 7.87
C VAL A 26 39.50 10.70 7.18
N ILE A 27 38.95 11.86 6.83
CA ILE A 27 37.67 11.97 6.12
C ILE A 27 37.81 11.33 4.73
N GLN A 28 38.88 11.63 4.00
CA GLN A 28 39.12 11.08 2.67
C GLN A 28 39.25 9.55 2.71
N LYS A 29 40.05 9.00 3.63
CA LYS A 29 40.18 7.55 3.80
C LYS A 29 38.84 6.89 4.16
N ALA A 30 38.02 7.55 4.98
CA ALA A 30 36.69 7.05 5.34
C ALA A 30 35.74 7.03 4.13
N LEU A 31 35.65 8.14 3.38
CA LEU A 31 34.81 8.23 2.19
C LEU A 31 35.26 7.25 1.09
N GLN A 32 36.57 7.06 0.92
CA GLN A 32 37.10 6.06 -0.01
C GLN A 32 36.68 4.64 0.36
N ALA A 33 36.68 4.30 1.66
CA ALA A 33 36.17 3.01 2.12
C ALA A 33 34.66 2.84 1.81
N GLY A 34 33.88 3.92 1.97
CA GLY A 34 32.48 3.96 1.56
C GLY A 34 32.28 3.73 0.06
N HIS A 35 33.12 4.36 -0.78
CA HIS A 35 33.08 4.17 -2.23
C HIS A 35 33.46 2.75 -2.67
N HIS A 36 34.34 2.06 -1.94
CA HIS A 36 34.66 0.64 -2.18
C HIS A 36 33.58 -0.33 -1.70
N ALA A 37 32.49 0.13 -1.10
CA ALA A 37 31.41 -0.75 -0.66
C ALA A 37 30.72 -1.42 -1.85
N PRO A 38 30.24 -2.67 -1.67
CA PRO A 38 29.48 -3.33 -2.71
C PRO A 38 28.20 -2.54 -3.01
N SER A 39 27.85 -2.46 -4.30
CA SER A 39 26.60 -1.86 -4.76
C SER A 39 25.91 -2.77 -5.75
N VAL A 40 24.58 -2.82 -5.68
CA VAL A 40 23.76 -3.56 -6.64
C VAL A 40 24.03 -3.04 -8.05
N GLY A 41 24.30 -3.95 -8.98
CA GLY A 41 24.57 -3.62 -10.38
C GLY A 41 25.70 -2.60 -10.62
N LEU A 42 26.59 -2.40 -9.63
CA LEU A 42 27.67 -1.41 -9.68
C LEU A 42 27.17 0.04 -9.92
N THR A 43 26.03 0.41 -9.30
CA THR A 43 25.25 1.62 -9.61
C THR A 43 25.85 2.97 -9.22
N ASP A 44 27.00 3.02 -8.52
CA ASP A 44 27.65 4.24 -7.97
C ASP A 44 26.67 5.34 -7.48
N ALA A 45 25.60 4.88 -6.82
CA ALA A 45 24.45 5.69 -6.46
C ALA A 45 24.67 6.48 -5.17
N THR A 46 25.66 6.13 -4.36
CA THR A 46 25.88 6.73 -3.04
C THR A 46 26.51 8.11 -3.18
N LYS A 47 25.93 9.12 -2.51
CA LYS A 47 26.45 10.49 -2.47
C LYS A 47 26.71 10.91 -1.02
N TYR A 48 27.69 11.79 -0.81
CA TYR A 48 28.12 12.23 0.51
C TYR A 48 28.13 13.75 0.59
N TYR A 49 27.58 14.31 1.68
CA TYR A 49 27.60 15.75 1.95
C TYR A 49 28.22 16.00 3.33
N LEU A 50 29.17 16.93 3.39
CA LEU A 50 29.88 17.29 4.62
C LEU A 50 29.35 18.62 5.16
N ILE A 51 28.97 18.63 6.43
CA ILE A 51 28.42 19.80 7.13
C ILE A 51 29.41 20.21 8.22
N LYS A 52 30.20 21.24 7.92
CA LYS A 52 31.12 21.88 8.88
C LYS A 52 30.52 23.15 9.54
N SER A 53 29.52 23.78 8.92
CA SER A 53 28.88 25.00 9.42
C SER A 53 28.05 24.74 10.68
N ASP A 54 28.31 25.50 11.74
CA ASP A 54 27.56 25.43 13.00
C ASP A 54 26.12 25.94 12.83
N GLU A 55 25.89 26.89 11.93
CA GLU A 55 24.55 27.40 11.61
C GLU A 55 23.67 26.29 11.01
N ILE A 56 24.23 25.50 10.10
CA ILE A 56 23.52 24.37 9.49
C ILE A 56 23.32 23.26 10.53
N LYS A 57 24.33 22.94 11.34
CA LYS A 57 24.19 21.95 12.44
C LYS A 57 23.07 22.35 13.40
N LYS A 58 22.98 23.62 13.77
CA LYS A 58 21.90 24.13 14.62
C LYS A 58 20.52 23.98 13.97
N ALA A 59 20.38 24.27 12.68
CA ALA A 59 19.12 24.06 11.97
C ALA A 59 18.74 22.57 11.87
N VAL A 60 19.72 21.68 11.68
CA VAL A 60 19.48 20.22 11.71
C VAL A 60 19.06 19.76 13.11
N LYS A 61 19.65 20.34 14.16
CA LYS A 61 19.26 20.08 15.56
C LYS A 61 17.83 20.53 15.85
N GLU A 62 17.39 21.66 15.32
CA GLU A 62 16.00 22.12 15.44
C GLU A 62 15.02 21.14 14.79
N LEU A 63 15.34 20.63 13.59
CA LEU A 63 14.55 19.58 12.94
C LEU A 63 14.48 18.29 13.77
N PHE A 64 15.60 17.91 14.39
CA PHE A 64 15.65 16.76 15.30
C PHE A 64 14.72 16.98 16.51
N LEU A 65 14.77 18.16 17.15
CA LEU A 65 13.98 18.44 18.35
C LEU A 65 12.47 18.45 18.07
N ASP A 66 12.02 19.02 16.95
CA ASP A 66 10.62 18.99 16.53
C ASP A 66 10.10 17.56 16.34
N TYR A 67 10.92 16.70 15.72
CA TYR A 67 10.54 15.29 15.53
C TYR A 67 10.63 14.49 16.83
N ASP A 68 11.65 14.68 17.66
CA ASP A 68 11.82 13.96 18.93
C ASP A 68 10.66 14.26 19.89
N GLN A 69 10.17 15.51 19.93
CA GLN A 69 8.98 15.87 20.69
C GLN A 69 7.73 15.13 20.19
N LYS A 70 7.58 14.96 18.86
CA LYS A 70 6.49 14.17 18.27
C LYS A 70 6.63 12.68 18.60
N ALA A 71 7.84 12.13 18.52
CA ALA A 71 8.14 10.73 18.82
C ALA A 71 7.87 10.37 20.30
N ALA A 72 8.26 11.24 21.23
CA ALA A 72 8.02 11.05 22.66
C ALA A 72 6.52 11.02 23.01
N ASN A 73 5.66 11.66 22.21
CA ASN A 73 4.21 11.66 22.37
C ASN A 73 3.53 10.41 21.79
N LEU A 74 4.26 9.51 21.12
CA LEU A 74 3.75 8.29 20.47
C LEU A 74 3.98 7.01 21.28
N THR A 75 4.59 7.09 22.47
CA THR A 75 4.80 5.93 23.36
C THR A 75 3.73 5.95 24.45
N ASP A 76 3.00 4.88 24.73
CA ASP A 76 1.94 4.89 25.75
C ASP A 76 2.42 4.48 27.17
N ASP A 77 3.63 3.94 27.29
CA ASP A 77 4.24 3.51 28.55
C ASP A 77 5.06 4.64 29.22
N GLU A 78 4.58 5.14 30.36
CA GLU A 78 5.22 6.22 31.15
C GLU A 78 6.64 5.88 31.63
N LEU A 79 6.94 4.60 31.90
CA LEU A 79 8.26 4.15 32.31
C LEU A 79 9.25 4.19 31.13
N GLN A 80 8.80 3.75 29.96
CA GLN A 80 9.58 3.86 28.72
C GLN A 80 9.76 5.31 28.29
N LYS A 81 8.77 6.20 28.46
CA LYS A 81 8.92 7.64 28.20
C LYS A 81 10.00 8.27 29.08
N LEU A 82 10.02 7.96 30.37
CA LEU A 82 11.02 8.49 31.31
C LEU A 82 12.43 7.99 30.98
N GLN A 83 12.56 6.72 30.63
CA GLN A 83 13.84 6.15 30.21
C GLN A 83 14.30 6.69 28.84
N TYR A 84 13.39 6.81 27.87
CA TYR A 84 13.68 7.38 26.54
C TYR A 84 14.19 8.82 26.64
N LYS A 85 13.55 9.66 27.48
CA LYS A 85 14.00 11.04 27.74
C LYS A 85 15.37 11.15 28.41
N SER A 86 15.84 10.07 29.05
CA SER A 86 17.16 10.03 29.70
C SER A 86 18.30 9.67 28.74
N LEU A 87 17.98 9.16 27.54
CA LEU A 87 18.98 8.79 26.53
C LEU A 87 19.43 10.02 25.75
N LYS A 88 20.74 10.17 25.56
CA LYS A 88 21.27 11.12 24.59
C LYS A 88 21.16 10.52 23.19
N LEU A 89 20.26 11.07 22.38
CA LEU A 89 19.88 10.50 21.08
C LEU A 89 20.68 11.06 19.90
N GLU A 90 21.41 12.16 20.09
CA GLU A 90 22.17 12.84 19.03
C GLU A 90 23.42 13.55 19.58
N ALA A 91 24.27 14.06 18.69
CA ALA A 91 25.44 14.89 19.01
C ALA A 91 25.73 15.90 17.88
N ILE A 92 24.68 16.42 17.25
CA ILE A 92 24.70 17.21 15.99
C ILE A 92 25.56 18.46 16.14
N GLU A 93 25.40 19.21 17.23
CA GLU A 93 26.16 20.45 17.45
C GLU A 93 27.57 20.17 18.03
N GLU A 94 27.70 19.12 18.85
CA GLU A 94 28.95 18.77 19.52
C GLU A 94 29.96 18.10 18.58
N ALA A 95 29.48 17.37 17.58
CA ALA A 95 30.35 16.69 16.65
C ALA A 95 31.08 17.71 15.75
N PRO A 96 32.41 17.55 15.56
CA PRO A 96 33.18 18.44 14.71
C PRO A 96 32.73 18.38 13.24
N LEU A 97 32.08 17.29 12.82
CA LEU A 97 31.59 17.10 11.45
C LEU A 97 30.21 16.42 11.43
N GLY A 98 29.29 16.99 10.64
CA GLY A 98 28.12 16.27 10.15
C GLY A 98 28.40 15.63 8.79
N LEU A 99 28.04 14.37 8.62
CA LEU A 99 28.10 13.64 7.36
C LEU A 99 26.69 13.20 6.97
N VAL A 100 26.23 13.59 5.78
CA VAL A 100 24.99 13.07 5.20
C VAL A 100 25.37 12.06 4.15
N ILE A 101 24.87 10.84 4.32
CA ILE A 101 24.97 9.80 3.30
C ILE A 101 23.63 9.78 2.58
N CYS A 102 23.67 9.84 1.26
CA CYS A 102 22.50 9.83 0.39
C CYS A 102 22.62 8.74 -0.66
N TYR A 103 21.51 8.43 -1.31
CA TYR A 103 21.47 7.60 -2.50
C TYR A 103 20.72 8.30 -3.63
N ASP A 104 21.26 8.21 -4.83
CA ASP A 104 20.73 8.81 -6.04
C ASP A 104 19.73 7.86 -6.70
N ARG A 105 18.45 8.23 -6.68
CA ARG A 105 17.39 7.45 -7.32
C ARG A 105 17.40 7.57 -8.85
N SER A 106 18.12 8.54 -9.43
CA SER A 106 18.18 8.71 -10.89
C SER A 106 18.86 7.54 -11.60
N VAL A 107 19.69 6.76 -10.90
CA VAL A 107 20.32 5.56 -11.46
C VAL A 107 19.29 4.47 -11.83
N LEU A 108 18.08 4.53 -11.25
CA LEU A 108 16.96 3.66 -11.63
C LEU A 108 16.34 4.03 -12.99
N ASN A 109 16.66 5.20 -13.54
CA ASN A 109 16.14 5.61 -14.84
C ASN A 109 16.80 4.85 -16.00
N ASN A 110 17.91 4.15 -15.73
CA ASN A 110 18.62 3.30 -16.69
C ASN A 110 18.58 1.84 -16.24
N PHE A 111 18.52 0.91 -17.20
CA PHE A 111 18.56 -0.52 -16.90
C PHE A 111 19.83 -0.87 -16.14
N THR A 112 19.67 -1.41 -14.93
CA THR A 112 20.79 -1.87 -14.12
C THR A 112 20.49 -3.27 -13.58
N ILE A 113 21.48 -4.16 -13.67
CA ILE A 113 21.34 -5.55 -13.22
C ILE A 113 21.10 -5.57 -11.70
N GLY A 114 20.07 -6.28 -11.26
CA GLY A 114 19.73 -6.44 -9.84
C GLY A 114 18.84 -5.33 -9.24
N THR A 115 18.56 -4.23 -9.96
CA THR A 115 17.60 -3.20 -9.50
C THR A 115 16.17 -3.46 -9.95
N VAL A 116 15.96 -4.30 -10.97
CA VAL A 116 14.64 -4.65 -11.54
C VAL A 116 13.76 -5.44 -10.54
N GLY A 117 14.36 -6.17 -9.60
CA GLY A 117 13.63 -6.98 -8.61
C GLY A 117 13.32 -6.28 -7.28
N SER A 118 14.00 -5.17 -6.96
CA SER A 118 13.77 -4.40 -5.73
C SER A 118 14.41 -3.02 -5.82
N ASN A 119 13.58 -1.97 -5.81
CA ASN A 119 14.05 -0.57 -5.83
C ASN A 119 14.85 -0.20 -4.57
N GLU A 120 14.63 -0.90 -3.45
CA GLU A 120 15.34 -0.69 -2.18
C GLU A 120 16.81 -1.13 -2.23
N ALA A 121 17.21 -1.93 -3.23
CA ALA A 121 18.59 -2.42 -3.33
C ALA A 121 19.64 -1.29 -3.43
N ILE A 122 19.27 -0.14 -3.96
CA ILE A 122 20.13 1.05 -4.01
C ILE A 122 20.31 1.67 -2.62
N LYS A 123 19.25 1.75 -1.83
CA LYS A 123 19.31 2.18 -0.44
C LYS A 123 20.19 1.23 0.37
N PHE A 124 20.07 -0.09 0.17
CA PHE A 124 20.94 -1.08 0.82
C PHE A 124 22.42 -0.97 0.41
N SER A 125 22.69 -0.55 -0.82
CA SER A 125 24.05 -0.25 -1.27
C SER A 125 24.65 0.94 -0.48
N ALA A 126 23.86 1.98 -0.23
CA ALA A 126 24.28 3.10 0.62
C ALA A 126 24.47 2.69 2.09
N VAL A 127 23.70 1.71 2.60
CA VAL A 127 23.92 1.14 3.94
C VAL A 127 25.27 0.42 4.03
N CYS A 128 25.67 -0.32 2.98
CA CYS A 128 26.99 -0.94 2.91
C CYS A 128 28.11 0.12 2.93
N ALA A 129 27.93 1.21 2.19
CA ALA A 129 28.85 2.34 2.21
C ALA A 129 28.97 2.98 3.61
N ALA A 130 27.85 3.21 4.29
CA ALA A 130 27.84 3.71 5.66
C ALA A 130 28.60 2.78 6.61
N GLN A 131 28.41 1.46 6.50
CA GLN A 131 29.14 0.48 7.32
C GLN A 131 30.66 0.54 7.06
N ASN A 132 31.10 0.61 5.81
CA ASN A 132 32.52 0.71 5.48
C ASN A 132 33.16 2.00 6.01
N ILE A 133 32.45 3.13 5.90
CA ILE A 133 32.87 4.41 6.49
C ILE A 133 33.05 4.25 7.99
N TRP A 134 32.09 3.61 8.67
CA TRP A 134 32.15 3.37 10.12
C TRP A 134 33.37 2.56 10.54
N LEU A 135 33.66 1.47 9.82
CA LEU A 135 34.80 0.61 10.10
C LEU A 135 36.13 1.35 9.84
N SER A 136 36.22 2.11 8.74
CA SER A 136 37.40 2.93 8.41
C SER A 136 37.65 4.03 9.45
N LEU A 137 36.61 4.70 9.93
CA LEU A 137 36.75 5.67 11.02
C LEU A 137 37.23 4.99 12.30
N THR A 138 36.67 3.83 12.63
CA THR A 138 37.03 3.05 13.82
C THR A 138 38.50 2.62 13.78
N GLU A 139 38.99 2.14 12.64
CA GLU A 139 40.41 1.81 12.42
C GLU A 139 41.33 3.00 12.72
N GLN A 140 40.89 4.21 12.38
CA GLN A 140 41.65 5.45 12.50
C GLN A 140 41.52 6.10 13.89
N GLY A 141 40.80 5.48 14.84
CA GLY A 141 40.56 6.04 16.18
C GLY A 141 39.46 7.09 16.24
N TYR A 142 38.63 7.19 15.20
CA TYR A 142 37.44 8.04 15.11
C TYR A 142 36.18 7.18 15.16
N SER A 143 35.02 7.82 15.23
CA SER A 143 33.74 7.12 15.15
C SER A 143 32.70 7.99 14.45
N MET A 144 31.55 7.40 14.18
CA MET A 144 30.36 8.14 13.82
C MET A 144 29.15 7.73 14.67
N GLY A 145 28.07 8.51 14.56
CA GLY A 145 26.82 8.34 15.28
C GLY A 145 25.63 8.58 14.37
N TRP A 146 24.76 7.60 14.18
CA TRP A 146 23.57 7.74 13.33
C TRP A 146 22.44 8.47 14.06
N VAL A 147 22.00 9.60 13.51
CA VAL A 147 20.80 10.31 13.98
C VAL A 147 19.59 9.86 13.16
N SER A 148 18.70 9.06 13.76
CA SER A 148 17.57 8.40 13.09
C SER A 148 16.25 9.17 13.17
N ILE A 149 16.25 10.35 13.80
CA ILE A 149 15.07 11.11 14.19
C ILE A 149 15.09 12.43 13.42
N LEU A 150 14.75 12.38 12.13
CA LEU A 150 14.73 13.55 11.25
C LEU A 150 13.52 13.49 10.30
N ASN A 151 12.84 14.63 10.14
CA ASN A 151 11.91 14.80 9.02
C ASN A 151 12.71 14.95 7.72
N TYR A 152 12.87 13.85 6.99
CA TYR A 152 13.71 13.82 5.78
C TYR A 152 13.23 14.78 4.66
N TYR A 153 11.94 15.13 4.62
CA TYR A 153 11.43 16.13 3.67
C TYR A 153 11.95 17.53 4.00
N GLN A 154 11.77 17.99 5.25
CA GLN A 154 12.27 19.29 5.69
C GLN A 154 13.81 19.33 5.71
N PHE A 155 14.45 18.22 6.06
CA PHE A 155 15.89 18.06 6.02
C PHE A 155 16.46 18.19 4.60
N LYS A 156 15.79 17.61 3.60
CA LYS A 156 16.16 17.76 2.18
C LYS A 156 16.05 19.21 1.72
N GLN A 157 14.99 19.91 2.11
CA GLN A 157 14.81 21.33 1.82
C GLN A 157 15.86 22.20 2.49
N LEU A 158 16.15 21.95 3.77
CA LEU A 158 17.17 22.66 4.55
C LEU A 158 18.54 22.60 3.86
N LEU A 159 18.89 21.43 3.33
CA LEU A 159 20.19 21.19 2.68
C LEU A 159 20.19 21.51 1.18
N GLY A 160 19.05 21.90 0.60
CA GLY A 160 18.93 22.18 -0.84
C GLY A 160 19.27 20.97 -1.71
N LEU A 161 18.97 19.76 -1.26
CA LEU A 161 19.29 18.53 -1.99
C LEU A 161 18.35 18.35 -3.21
N PRO A 162 18.87 17.91 -4.37
CA PRO A 162 18.04 17.65 -5.55
C PRO A 162 16.95 16.59 -5.32
N ASP A 163 15.85 16.66 -6.06
CA ASP A 163 14.70 15.75 -5.91
C ASP A 163 15.05 14.27 -6.07
N ASN A 164 16.05 13.94 -6.89
CA ASN A 164 16.51 12.56 -7.08
C ASN A 164 17.44 12.03 -5.98
N ILE A 165 17.95 12.89 -5.09
CA ILE A 165 18.86 12.52 -4.01
C ILE A 165 18.06 12.30 -2.72
N GLU A 166 18.08 11.07 -2.20
CA GLU A 166 17.42 10.73 -0.95
C GLU A 166 18.43 10.55 0.18
N PRO A 167 18.25 11.23 1.34
CA PRO A 167 19.10 10.99 2.50
C PRO A 167 18.89 9.59 3.06
N LEU A 168 19.98 8.83 3.25
CA LEU A 168 19.99 7.63 4.08
C LEU A 168 19.94 8.01 5.57
N GLY A 169 20.71 9.03 5.95
CA GLY A 169 20.80 9.46 7.34
C GLY A 169 21.81 10.61 7.54
N TYR A 170 21.70 11.25 8.70
CA TYR A 170 22.69 12.19 9.21
C TYR A 170 23.58 11.48 10.22
N PHE A 171 24.88 11.63 10.05
CA PHE A 171 25.91 10.99 10.87
C PHE A 171 26.76 12.06 11.55
N CYS A 172 26.79 12.05 12.87
CA CYS A 172 27.74 12.83 13.65
C CYS A 172 29.11 12.13 13.55
N VAL A 173 30.18 12.83 13.18
CA VAL A 173 31.52 12.24 13.03
C VAL A 173 32.51 12.99 13.91
N GLY A 174 33.39 12.27 14.59
CA GLY A 174 34.42 12.84 15.45
C GLY A 174 35.19 11.79 16.24
N LYS A 175 36.12 12.25 17.07
CA LYS A 175 36.83 11.38 18.01
C LYS A 175 35.93 11.13 19.23
N PRO A 176 35.73 9.86 19.65
CA PRO A 176 34.84 9.56 20.77
C PRO A 176 35.38 10.15 22.08
N ALA A 177 34.53 10.84 22.84
CA ALA A 177 34.91 11.43 24.14
C ALA A 177 35.05 10.38 25.24
N THR A 178 34.47 9.20 25.04
CA THR A 178 34.45 8.07 25.98
C THR A 178 34.63 6.76 25.22
N ASN A 179 35.35 5.80 25.82
CA ASN A 179 35.61 4.50 25.20
C ASN A 179 34.62 3.39 25.65
N TYR A 180 33.72 3.70 26.60
CA TYR A 180 32.68 2.79 27.13
C TYR A 180 33.13 1.34 27.35
N ASP A 181 34.34 1.11 27.84
CA ASP A 181 34.94 -0.23 28.03
C ASP A 181 34.79 -1.17 26.83
N ASN A 182 34.77 -0.62 25.61
CA ASN A 182 34.47 -1.36 24.39
C ASN A 182 33.09 -2.07 24.41
N GLN A 183 32.05 -1.49 25.00
CA GLN A 183 30.66 -1.97 24.94
C GLN A 183 29.70 -0.91 24.35
N PRO A 184 28.62 -1.29 23.63
CA PRO A 184 27.57 -0.37 23.22
C PRO A 184 26.91 0.32 24.42
N MET A 185 26.68 1.64 24.32
CA MET A 185 26.05 2.44 25.39
C MET A 185 24.71 1.85 25.85
N LEU A 186 23.87 1.37 24.93
CA LEU A 186 22.58 0.75 25.26
C LEU A 186 22.72 -0.57 26.03
N GLN A 187 23.84 -1.29 25.89
CA GLN A 187 24.11 -2.49 26.69
C GLN A 187 24.55 -2.11 28.10
N GLN A 188 25.41 -1.10 28.24
CA GLN A 188 25.82 -0.59 29.55
C GLN A 188 24.66 0.00 30.34
N LEU A 189 23.72 0.67 29.66
CA LEU A 189 22.50 1.22 30.26
C LEU A 189 21.41 0.15 30.47
N ASN A 190 21.69 -1.14 30.23
CA ASN A 190 20.73 -2.26 30.33
C ASN A 190 19.44 -2.07 29.50
N TRP A 191 19.50 -1.29 28.42
CA TRP A 191 18.35 -1.04 27.54
C TRP A 191 18.04 -2.23 26.64
N LYS A 192 19.06 -2.83 26.02
CA LYS A 192 18.91 -4.03 25.19
C LYS A 192 20.23 -4.78 25.09
N GLN A 193 20.19 -6.11 25.23
CA GLN A 193 21.36 -6.97 25.03
C GLN A 193 21.35 -7.58 23.62
N LYS A 194 22.52 -7.62 22.99
CA LYS A 194 22.71 -8.32 21.71
C LYS A 194 22.94 -9.80 22.01
N GLN A 195 22.34 -10.68 21.24
CA GLN A 195 22.65 -12.12 21.32
C GLN A 195 24.13 -12.37 20.99
N GLU A 196 24.75 -13.33 21.69
CA GLU A 196 26.16 -13.68 21.47
C GLU A 196 26.38 -14.31 20.08
N ASN A 197 25.44 -15.14 19.64
CA ASN A 197 25.49 -15.85 18.37
C ASN A 197 24.32 -15.43 17.47
N PRO A 198 24.50 -15.39 16.13
CA PRO A 198 23.39 -15.19 15.22
C PRO A 198 22.43 -16.37 15.29
N ILE A 199 21.13 -16.10 15.14
CA ILE A 199 20.14 -17.15 14.89
C ILE A 199 20.33 -17.58 13.44
N VAL A 200 20.69 -18.85 13.24
CA VAL A 200 20.85 -19.47 11.93
C VAL A 200 19.88 -20.63 11.85
N GLU A 201 18.88 -20.51 10.98
CA GLU A 201 17.96 -21.59 10.64
C GLU A 201 18.28 -22.06 9.23
N GLU A 202 18.63 -23.35 9.10
CA GLU A 202 18.84 -23.96 7.80
C GLU A 202 17.48 -24.38 7.21
N ILE A 203 17.12 -23.77 6.09
CA ILE A 203 15.89 -24.11 5.36
C ILE A 203 16.17 -25.37 4.54
N LEU A 204 15.91 -26.53 5.15
CA LEU A 204 16.15 -27.86 4.56
C LEU A 204 15.02 -28.35 3.65
N VAL A 205 13.85 -27.73 3.76
CA VAL A 205 12.69 -28.04 2.95
C VAL A 205 12.35 -26.77 2.19
N SER A 206 12.47 -26.81 0.86
CA SER A 206 11.73 -25.83 0.06
C SER A 206 10.26 -26.10 0.32
N THR A 207 9.54 -25.17 0.94
CA THR A 207 8.09 -25.12 0.70
C THR A 207 7.95 -24.99 -0.81
N PRO A 208 7.42 -25.98 -1.53
CA PRO A 208 7.23 -25.82 -2.96
C PRO A 208 6.25 -24.67 -3.13
N VAL A 209 6.76 -23.49 -3.50
CA VAL A 209 5.95 -22.55 -4.25
C VAL A 209 5.66 -23.32 -5.52
N VAL A 210 4.44 -23.83 -5.63
CA VAL A 210 3.93 -24.36 -6.88
C VAL A 210 3.89 -23.16 -7.82
N LEU A 211 5.02 -22.90 -8.48
CA LEU A 211 5.06 -22.20 -9.76
C LEU A 211 4.41 -23.15 -10.76
N GLU A 212 3.12 -23.42 -10.57
CA GLU A 212 2.31 -23.95 -11.65
C GLU A 212 2.45 -22.92 -12.75
N SER A 213 3.08 -23.35 -13.84
CA SER A 213 3.10 -22.61 -15.08
C SER A 213 1.68 -22.10 -15.30
N LEU A 214 1.54 -20.77 -15.24
CA LEU A 214 0.37 -19.99 -15.64
C LEU A 214 0.08 -20.25 -17.13
N ARG A 215 -0.37 -21.45 -17.42
CA ARG A 215 -1.16 -21.79 -18.57
C ARG A 215 -2.47 -22.22 -17.98
N GLY A 216 -3.29 -21.23 -17.62
CA GLY A 216 -4.71 -21.43 -17.48
C GLY A 216 -5.15 -22.18 -18.73
N THR A 217 -5.44 -23.47 -18.57
CA THR A 217 -6.16 -24.22 -19.58
C THR A 217 -7.42 -23.42 -19.84
N LYS A 218 -7.53 -22.85 -21.04
CA LYS A 218 -8.82 -22.45 -21.61
C LYS A 218 -9.70 -23.70 -21.59
N GLN A 219 -10.36 -23.96 -20.47
CA GLN A 219 -11.49 -24.88 -20.46
C GLN A 219 -12.58 -24.21 -21.29
N SER A 220 -13.06 -24.98 -22.25
CA SER A 220 -13.90 -24.52 -23.34
C SER A 220 -15.24 -24.00 -22.83
N HIS A 221 -15.73 -22.94 -23.48
CA HIS A 221 -17.08 -22.39 -23.35
C HIS A 221 -18.22 -23.44 -23.36
N SER A 222 -17.95 -24.67 -23.80
CA SER A 222 -18.91 -25.78 -23.79
C SER A 222 -19.24 -26.31 -22.39
N SER A 223 -18.37 -26.15 -21.40
CA SER A 223 -18.61 -26.61 -20.02
C SER A 223 -19.50 -25.65 -19.24
N ASP A 224 -19.24 -24.34 -19.37
CA ASP A 224 -20.06 -23.28 -18.78
C ASP A 224 -21.51 -23.29 -19.27
N SER A 225 -21.74 -23.59 -20.55
CA SER A 225 -23.11 -23.68 -21.09
C SER A 225 -23.88 -24.83 -20.45
N ILE A 226 -23.24 -26.00 -20.26
CA ILE A 226 -23.87 -27.18 -19.67
C ILE A 226 -24.24 -26.91 -18.21
N ILE A 227 -23.33 -26.34 -17.43
CA ILE A 227 -23.62 -26.08 -16.01
C ILE A 227 -24.64 -24.96 -15.83
N SER A 228 -24.58 -23.92 -16.65
CA SER A 228 -25.55 -22.82 -16.64
C SER A 228 -26.97 -23.31 -16.94
N GLU A 229 -27.12 -24.22 -17.91
CA GLU A 229 -28.41 -24.87 -18.20
C GLU A 229 -28.89 -25.75 -17.05
N ALA A 230 -28.00 -26.56 -16.47
CA ALA A 230 -28.33 -27.40 -15.32
C ALA A 230 -28.70 -26.58 -14.07
N LEU A 231 -28.04 -25.44 -13.82
CA LEU A 231 -28.40 -24.49 -12.77
C LEU A 231 -29.78 -23.89 -13.02
N GLN A 232 -30.08 -23.50 -14.27
CA GLN A 232 -31.40 -22.98 -14.62
C GLN A 232 -32.49 -24.01 -14.34
N GLN A 233 -32.29 -25.26 -14.77
CA GLN A 233 -33.22 -26.36 -14.48
C GLN A 233 -33.40 -26.58 -12.98
N LYS A 234 -32.31 -26.58 -12.21
CA LYS A 234 -32.37 -26.72 -10.74
C LYS A 234 -33.16 -25.58 -10.09
N ILE A 235 -32.96 -24.34 -10.54
CA ILE A 235 -33.68 -23.16 -10.06
C ILE A 235 -35.17 -23.23 -10.38
N ASP A 236 -35.53 -23.61 -11.61
CA ASP A 236 -36.92 -23.69 -12.08
C ASP A 236 -37.67 -24.86 -11.44
N SER A 237 -36.96 -25.91 -11.04
CA SER A 237 -37.54 -27.06 -10.34
C SER A 237 -37.89 -26.80 -8.87
N LYS A 238 -37.42 -25.70 -8.27
CA LYS A 238 -37.72 -25.35 -6.88
C LYS A 238 -39.21 -25.06 -6.71
N THR A 239 -39.78 -25.36 -5.54
CA THR A 239 -41.23 -25.21 -5.21
C THR A 239 -41.71 -23.76 -5.18
N LYS A 240 -41.63 -23.07 -6.31
CA LYS A 240 -41.98 -21.66 -6.52
C LYS A 240 -42.43 -21.47 -7.97
N PRO A 241 -43.24 -20.45 -8.28
CA PRO A 241 -43.43 -20.03 -9.67
C PRO A 241 -42.08 -19.65 -10.30
N THR A 242 -41.91 -19.92 -11.60
CA THR A 242 -40.71 -19.54 -12.36
C THR A 242 -40.44 -18.04 -12.23
N SER A 243 -39.18 -17.66 -12.01
CA SER A 243 -38.74 -16.27 -11.85
C SER A 243 -39.29 -15.50 -10.63
N SER A 244 -40.03 -16.14 -9.73
CA SER A 244 -40.67 -15.46 -8.59
C SER A 244 -39.72 -14.95 -7.51
N LEU A 245 -38.48 -15.45 -7.44
CA LEU A 245 -37.43 -14.93 -6.53
C LEU A 245 -36.54 -13.86 -7.20
N GLY A 246 -36.84 -13.49 -8.46
CA GLY A 246 -36.21 -12.36 -9.14
C GLY A 246 -34.68 -12.43 -9.15
N VAL A 247 -34.03 -11.39 -8.62
CA VAL A 247 -32.56 -11.24 -8.65
C VAL A 247 -31.80 -12.38 -7.96
N LEU A 248 -32.41 -13.01 -6.95
CA LEU A 248 -31.80 -14.14 -6.24
C LEU A 248 -31.56 -15.31 -7.20
N GLU A 249 -32.45 -15.54 -8.16
CA GLU A 249 -32.32 -16.62 -9.15
C GLU A 249 -31.12 -16.38 -10.07
N SER A 250 -30.99 -15.15 -10.60
CA SER A 250 -29.83 -14.77 -11.41
C SER A 250 -28.52 -14.84 -10.62
N LEU A 251 -28.53 -14.42 -9.35
CA LEU A 251 -27.35 -14.51 -8.48
C LEU A 251 -26.94 -15.95 -8.23
N ALA A 252 -27.87 -16.83 -7.86
CA ALA A 252 -27.58 -18.24 -7.62
C ALA A 252 -27.00 -18.92 -8.86
N LYS A 253 -27.54 -18.62 -10.03
CA LYS A 253 -27.03 -19.10 -11.32
C LYS A 253 -25.63 -18.57 -11.61
N GLN A 254 -25.37 -17.28 -11.36
CA GLN A 254 -24.05 -16.70 -11.55
C GLN A 254 -23.02 -17.35 -10.60
N ILE A 255 -23.33 -17.44 -9.32
CA ILE A 255 -22.44 -18.01 -8.29
C ILE A 255 -22.18 -19.50 -8.58
N GLY A 256 -23.21 -20.27 -8.93
CA GLY A 256 -23.06 -21.68 -9.32
C GLY A 256 -22.18 -21.85 -10.56
N THR A 257 -22.34 -20.97 -11.56
CA THR A 257 -21.49 -20.97 -12.77
C THR A 257 -20.05 -20.62 -12.42
N VAL A 258 -19.81 -19.57 -11.62
CA VAL A 258 -18.46 -19.21 -11.18
C VAL A 258 -17.81 -20.37 -10.42
N PHE A 259 -18.50 -20.96 -9.45
CA PHE A 259 -17.96 -22.09 -8.67
C PHE A 259 -18.00 -23.43 -9.38
N GLN A 260 -18.52 -23.49 -10.61
CA GLN A 260 -18.67 -24.73 -11.39
C GLN A 260 -19.38 -25.84 -10.59
N THR A 261 -20.46 -25.48 -9.88
CA THR A 261 -21.27 -26.45 -9.09
C THR A 261 -22.76 -26.10 -9.07
N LEU A 262 -23.60 -27.13 -8.97
CA LEU A 262 -25.04 -26.99 -8.71
C LEU A 262 -25.36 -26.71 -7.23
N GLU A 263 -24.37 -26.83 -6.35
CA GLU A 263 -24.48 -26.64 -4.90
C GLU A 263 -23.41 -25.67 -4.42
N PRO A 264 -23.48 -24.39 -4.85
CA PRO A 264 -22.49 -23.41 -4.48
C PRO A 264 -22.43 -23.22 -2.97
N LYS A 265 -21.25 -22.95 -2.42
CA LYS A 265 -21.07 -22.56 -1.02
C LYS A 265 -20.04 -21.45 -0.94
N ILE A 266 -20.36 -20.39 -0.20
CA ILE A 266 -19.40 -19.33 0.11
C ILE A 266 -18.60 -19.74 1.34
N THR A 267 -17.27 -19.72 1.24
CA THR A 267 -16.34 -20.12 2.29
C THR A 267 -15.36 -18.99 2.59
N ASN A 268 -15.14 -18.75 3.88
CA ASN A 268 -14.19 -17.77 4.43
C ASN A 268 -14.22 -16.42 3.70
N PRO A 269 -15.39 -15.76 3.57
CA PRO A 269 -15.50 -14.49 2.85
C PRO A 269 -14.59 -13.44 3.49
N ASN A 270 -13.94 -12.63 2.67
CA ASN A 270 -12.99 -11.60 3.12
C ASN A 270 -13.23 -10.28 2.39
N ILE A 271 -13.18 -9.17 3.10
CA ILE A 271 -13.15 -7.83 2.50
C ILE A 271 -11.76 -7.23 2.73
N VAL A 272 -11.13 -6.78 1.65
CA VAL A 272 -9.80 -6.16 1.68
C VAL A 272 -9.93 -4.66 1.46
N VAL A 273 -9.55 -3.87 2.46
CA VAL A 273 -9.58 -2.40 2.41
C VAL A 273 -8.17 -1.88 2.13
N PHE A 274 -8.00 -1.23 0.98
CA PHE A 274 -6.73 -0.62 0.59
C PHE A 274 -6.70 0.86 0.96
N ALA A 275 -5.69 1.28 1.71
CA ALA A 275 -5.54 2.66 2.15
C ALA A 275 -4.33 3.37 1.53
N ALA A 276 -4.53 4.55 0.95
CA ALA A 276 -3.45 5.39 0.45
C ALA A 276 -3.84 6.88 0.40
N ASP A 277 -2.85 7.75 0.50
CA ASP A 277 -3.03 9.20 0.38
C ASP A 277 -2.78 9.69 -1.05
N HIS A 278 -3.44 10.78 -1.43
CA HIS A 278 -3.36 11.32 -2.79
C HIS A 278 -2.77 12.73 -2.82
N GLY A 279 -1.75 12.96 -3.65
CA GLY A 279 -1.13 14.29 -3.77
C GLY A 279 -2.10 15.37 -4.25
N ILE A 280 -3.13 15.00 -5.02
CA ILE A 280 -4.17 15.94 -5.49
C ILE A 280 -4.96 16.57 -4.33
N ALA A 281 -5.04 15.89 -3.17
CA ALA A 281 -5.74 16.39 -1.99
C ALA A 281 -5.23 17.76 -1.51
N ASN A 282 -3.96 18.08 -1.79
CA ASN A 282 -3.32 19.36 -1.43
C ASN A 282 -3.85 20.57 -2.21
N HIS A 283 -4.74 20.35 -3.19
CA HIS A 283 -5.26 21.40 -4.08
C HIS A 283 -6.75 21.70 -3.86
N GLY A 284 -7.26 21.47 -2.64
CA GLY A 284 -8.61 21.87 -2.24
C GLY A 284 -9.73 21.00 -2.81
N VAL A 285 -9.41 19.77 -3.25
CA VAL A 285 -10.40 18.83 -3.83
C VAL A 285 -11.11 17.95 -2.79
N SER A 286 -10.74 18.10 -1.51
CA SER A 286 -11.32 17.38 -0.37
C SER A 286 -11.77 18.38 0.71
N ALA A 287 -12.84 18.02 1.43
CA ALA A 287 -13.29 18.77 2.61
C ALA A 287 -12.47 18.45 3.88
N TYR A 288 -11.74 17.33 3.88
CA TYR A 288 -11.02 16.81 5.03
C TYR A 288 -9.50 16.94 4.88
N PRO A 289 -8.76 17.17 5.97
CA PRO A 289 -7.30 17.10 5.99
C PRO A 289 -6.80 15.71 5.60
N GLN A 290 -5.62 15.64 4.97
CA GLN A 290 -5.02 14.38 4.51
C GLN A 290 -4.73 13.40 5.68
N ASP A 291 -4.46 13.91 6.88
CA ASP A 291 -4.21 13.08 8.08
C ASP A 291 -5.41 12.18 8.48
N VAL A 292 -6.61 12.47 7.96
CA VAL A 292 -7.81 11.63 8.21
C VAL A 292 -7.62 10.21 7.69
N THR A 293 -6.86 10.00 6.60
CA THR A 293 -6.58 8.64 6.09
C THR A 293 -5.94 7.76 7.18
N ARG A 294 -4.89 8.26 7.83
CA ARG A 294 -4.21 7.55 8.93
C ARG A 294 -5.12 7.32 10.13
N GLN A 295 -5.91 8.32 10.49
CA GLN A 295 -6.86 8.22 11.62
C GLN A 295 -7.89 7.12 11.36
N MET A 296 -8.43 7.04 10.14
CA MET A 296 -9.37 5.99 9.77
C MET A 296 -8.72 4.62 9.69
N VAL A 297 -7.48 4.50 9.21
CA VAL A 297 -6.74 3.23 9.29
C VAL A 297 -6.57 2.78 10.74
N THR A 298 -6.24 3.71 11.65
CA THR A 298 -6.19 3.40 13.10
C THR A 298 -7.55 2.92 13.60
N ASN A 299 -8.63 3.61 13.22
CA ASN A 299 -10.00 3.21 13.57
C ASN A 299 -10.39 1.83 13.02
N PHE A 300 -9.94 1.45 11.81
CA PHE A 300 -10.13 0.09 11.28
C PHE A 300 -9.43 -0.96 12.13
N LEU A 301 -8.18 -0.67 12.54
CA LEU A 301 -7.38 -1.58 13.37
C LEU A 301 -7.96 -1.75 14.78
N GLU A 302 -8.60 -0.71 15.31
CA GLU A 302 -9.30 -0.72 16.60
C GLU A 302 -10.72 -1.31 16.53
N GLY A 303 -11.24 -1.57 15.31
CA GLY A 303 -12.56 -2.17 15.13
C GLY A 303 -13.73 -1.17 15.17
N GLY A 304 -13.46 0.13 15.09
CA GLY A 304 -14.45 1.19 15.31
C GLY A 304 -15.16 1.71 14.07
N ALA A 305 -14.78 1.31 12.85
CA ALA A 305 -15.43 1.79 11.62
C ALA A 305 -16.68 0.98 11.25
N ALA A 306 -17.48 1.53 10.32
CA ALA A 306 -18.70 0.88 9.86
C ALA A 306 -18.42 -0.48 9.20
N ILE A 307 -17.36 -0.58 8.39
CA ILE A 307 -16.96 -1.86 7.78
C ILE A 307 -16.62 -2.92 8.83
N ASN A 308 -15.99 -2.55 9.96
CA ASN A 308 -15.70 -3.49 11.04
C ASN A 308 -17.00 -4.08 11.63
N VAL A 309 -17.98 -3.22 11.88
CA VAL A 309 -19.28 -3.61 12.44
C VAL A 309 -20.01 -4.55 11.48
N PHE A 310 -20.08 -4.22 10.19
CA PHE A 310 -20.79 -5.04 9.21
C PHE A 310 -20.07 -6.34 8.89
N CYS A 311 -18.73 -6.35 8.83
CA CYS A 311 -17.95 -7.58 8.69
C CYS A 311 -18.18 -8.51 9.88
N LYS A 312 -18.15 -7.97 11.12
CA LYS A 312 -18.43 -8.75 12.33
C LYS A 312 -19.83 -9.32 12.34
N GLN A 313 -20.84 -8.53 11.98
CA GLN A 313 -22.24 -8.98 11.90
C GLN A 313 -22.41 -10.16 10.93
N ASN A 314 -21.72 -10.12 9.80
CA ASN A 314 -21.89 -11.08 8.71
C ASN A 314 -20.84 -12.20 8.71
N ASN A 315 -19.99 -12.26 9.75
CA ASN A 315 -18.87 -13.21 9.85
C ASN A 315 -17.96 -13.19 8.61
N ILE A 316 -17.59 -11.98 8.17
CA ILE A 316 -16.67 -11.71 7.06
C ILE A 316 -15.32 -11.30 7.66
N ALA A 317 -14.23 -11.90 7.17
CA ALA A 317 -12.89 -11.50 7.54
C ALA A 317 -12.59 -10.11 6.96
N LEU A 318 -11.83 -9.28 7.69
CA LEU A 318 -11.47 -7.94 7.25
C LEU A 318 -9.95 -7.82 7.21
N THR A 319 -9.41 -7.48 6.04
CA THR A 319 -7.98 -7.29 5.82
C THR A 319 -7.72 -5.82 5.53
N ILE A 320 -6.90 -5.17 6.35
CA ILE A 320 -6.52 -3.76 6.13
C ILE A 320 -5.14 -3.73 5.49
N VAL A 321 -5.01 -3.00 4.38
CA VAL A 321 -3.78 -2.87 3.59
C VAL A 321 -3.34 -1.42 3.58
N ASP A 322 -2.10 -1.19 3.99
CA ASP A 322 -1.43 0.08 3.74
C ASP A 322 -0.79 0.03 2.36
N ALA A 323 -1.48 0.59 1.37
CA ALA A 323 -1.03 0.66 -0.02
C ALA A 323 -0.15 1.90 -0.27
N GLY A 324 -0.28 2.93 0.57
CA GLY A 324 0.39 4.20 0.33
C GLY A 324 0.02 5.32 1.29
N VAL A 325 -0.28 5.01 2.56
CA VAL A 325 -0.65 6.06 3.53
C VAL A 325 0.57 6.93 3.81
N ASN A 326 0.38 8.25 3.92
CA ASN A 326 1.44 9.20 4.29
C ASN A 326 1.72 9.16 5.80
N TYR A 327 2.02 7.96 6.30
CA TYR A 327 2.33 7.68 7.69
C TYR A 327 3.10 6.36 7.82
N ASP A 328 3.94 6.26 8.84
CA ASP A 328 4.62 5.02 9.20
C ASP A 328 3.92 4.40 10.41
N PHE A 329 3.14 3.35 10.17
CA PHE A 329 2.51 2.59 11.25
C PHE A 329 3.53 1.71 11.99
N PRO A 330 3.31 1.43 13.29
CA PRO A 330 4.15 0.48 14.03
C PRO A 330 4.18 -0.91 13.39
N THR A 331 5.31 -1.59 13.38
CA THR A 331 5.46 -2.90 12.70
C THR A 331 4.70 -4.05 13.38
N ASN A 332 4.15 -3.82 14.58
CA ASN A 332 3.42 -4.82 15.37
C ASN A 332 1.90 -4.71 15.25
N VAL A 333 1.35 -3.83 14.40
CA VAL A 333 -0.09 -3.76 14.16
C VAL A 333 -0.53 -4.78 13.11
N ASN A 334 -1.79 -5.22 13.17
CA ASN A 334 -2.38 -6.14 12.20
C ASN A 334 -2.76 -5.41 10.89
N LEU A 335 -1.74 -4.95 10.17
CA LEU A 335 -1.85 -4.16 8.95
C LEU A 335 -0.94 -4.77 7.87
N VAL A 336 -1.49 -5.05 6.69
CA VAL A 336 -0.68 -5.58 5.59
C VAL A 336 0.19 -4.47 5.01
N SER A 337 1.50 -4.64 5.10
CA SER A 337 2.49 -3.67 4.60
C SER A 337 2.71 -3.83 3.09
N ALA A 338 1.99 -3.04 2.30
CA ALA A 338 2.11 -2.99 0.84
C ALA A 338 2.39 -1.57 0.32
N LYS A 339 2.97 -0.72 1.16
CA LYS A 339 3.17 0.70 0.89
C LYS A 339 4.13 0.90 -0.28
N ILE A 340 3.66 1.59 -1.31
CA ILE A 340 4.46 1.95 -2.49
C ILE A 340 5.26 3.24 -2.23
N GLY A 341 4.60 4.22 -1.61
CA GLY A 341 5.16 5.49 -1.21
C GLY A 341 4.26 6.18 -0.19
N LYS A 342 4.70 7.31 0.37
CA LYS A 342 3.91 8.12 1.32
C LYS A 342 2.96 9.04 0.57
N GLY A 343 1.88 8.45 0.09
CA GLY A 343 0.93 9.08 -0.82
C GLY A 343 1.49 9.25 -2.23
N THR A 344 0.58 9.37 -3.21
CA THR A 344 0.96 9.69 -4.58
C THR A 344 1.41 11.15 -4.71
N GLN A 345 2.16 11.44 -5.77
CA GLN A 345 2.40 12.83 -6.16
C GLN A 345 1.11 13.48 -6.68
N SER A 346 1.07 14.81 -6.74
CA SER A 346 -0.09 15.52 -7.28
C SER A 346 -0.08 15.46 -8.81
N PHE A 347 -1.11 14.83 -9.38
CA PHE A 347 -1.26 14.75 -10.83
C PHE A 347 -1.59 16.09 -11.51
N LEU A 348 -1.80 17.15 -10.72
CA LEU A 348 -1.89 18.51 -11.23
C LEU A 348 -0.56 19.01 -11.80
N HIS A 349 0.57 18.51 -11.27
CA HIS A 349 1.91 19.01 -11.57
C HIS A 349 2.84 17.99 -12.23
N GLY A 350 2.46 16.71 -12.30
CA GLY A 350 3.27 15.64 -12.89
C GLY A 350 2.61 14.29 -12.71
N SER A 351 3.33 13.19 -12.90
CA SER A 351 2.76 11.84 -12.73
C SER A 351 2.47 11.52 -11.26
N ALA A 352 1.28 10.99 -10.94
CA ALA A 352 0.93 10.54 -9.58
C ALA A 352 1.89 9.47 -9.05
N MET A 353 2.32 8.56 -9.93
CA MET A 353 3.31 7.54 -9.66
C MET A 353 4.17 7.26 -10.89
N ARG A 354 5.34 6.64 -10.71
CA ARG A 354 6.18 6.15 -11.80
C ARG A 354 5.57 4.87 -12.39
N LYS A 355 5.95 4.52 -13.63
CA LYS A 355 5.55 3.24 -14.23
C LYS A 355 5.95 2.03 -13.38
N THR A 356 7.16 2.05 -12.80
CA THR A 356 7.61 0.99 -11.90
C THR A 356 6.80 0.89 -10.60
N GLU A 357 6.28 2.02 -10.12
CA GLU A 357 5.38 2.06 -8.95
C GLU A 357 3.98 1.54 -9.32
N LEU A 358 3.49 1.83 -10.53
CA LEU A 358 2.27 1.24 -11.08
C LEU A 358 2.39 -0.29 -11.17
N ASP A 359 3.47 -0.79 -11.78
CA ASP A 359 3.72 -2.23 -11.89
C ASP A 359 3.77 -2.91 -10.51
N LEU A 360 4.41 -2.25 -9.54
CA LEU A 360 4.48 -2.73 -8.17
C LEU A 360 3.10 -2.73 -7.47
N CYS A 361 2.24 -1.75 -7.74
CA CYS A 361 0.85 -1.77 -7.25
C CYS A 361 0.12 -3.03 -7.73
N PHE A 362 0.18 -3.31 -9.03
CA PHE A 362 -0.48 -4.49 -9.57
C PHE A 362 0.10 -5.78 -9.00
N ALA A 363 1.43 -5.86 -8.83
CA ALA A 363 2.08 -7.02 -8.20
C ALA A 363 1.63 -7.22 -6.75
N LYS A 364 1.58 -6.14 -5.94
CA LYS A 364 1.15 -6.20 -4.54
C LYS A 364 -0.32 -6.57 -4.39
N GLY A 365 -1.19 -6.02 -5.24
CA GLY A 365 -2.60 -6.40 -5.31
C GLY A 365 -2.79 -7.91 -5.52
N LYS A 366 -2.02 -8.50 -6.44
CA LYS A 366 -2.03 -9.96 -6.69
C LYS A 366 -1.54 -10.75 -5.49
N GLU A 367 -0.42 -10.36 -4.88
CA GLU A 367 0.16 -11.01 -3.69
C GLU A 367 -0.84 -11.07 -2.53
N ILE A 368 -1.53 -9.95 -2.27
CA ILE A 368 -2.52 -9.83 -1.21
C ILE A 368 -3.72 -10.74 -1.46
N VAL A 369 -4.27 -10.75 -2.68
CA VAL A 369 -5.42 -11.59 -3.01
C VAL A 369 -5.07 -13.07 -3.01
N ASN A 370 -3.86 -13.46 -3.42
CA ASN A 370 -3.39 -14.84 -3.27
C ASN A 370 -3.30 -15.25 -1.80
N SER A 371 -2.74 -14.40 -0.95
CA SER A 371 -2.68 -14.66 0.50
C SER A 371 -4.08 -14.84 1.10
N VAL A 372 -5.06 -14.03 0.67
CA VAL A 372 -6.46 -14.18 1.08
C VAL A 372 -7.08 -15.47 0.54
N PHE A 373 -6.85 -15.81 -0.73
CA PHE A 373 -7.33 -17.04 -1.35
C PHE A 373 -6.82 -18.30 -0.63
N GLU A 374 -5.55 -18.31 -0.22
CA GLU A 374 -4.91 -19.41 0.52
C GLU A 374 -5.57 -19.69 1.89
N THR A 375 -6.34 -18.74 2.44
CA THR A 375 -7.17 -18.98 3.64
C THR A 375 -8.43 -19.80 3.36
N GLY A 376 -8.67 -20.23 2.11
CA GLY A 376 -9.90 -20.88 1.67
C GLY A 376 -11.03 -19.91 1.30
N CYS A 377 -10.68 -18.63 1.11
CA CYS A 377 -11.62 -17.61 0.66
C CYS A 377 -12.01 -17.86 -0.79
N ASN A 378 -13.31 -17.94 -1.07
CA ASN A 378 -13.82 -18.00 -2.45
C ASN A 378 -14.73 -16.83 -2.81
N CYS A 379 -14.94 -15.89 -1.89
CA CYS A 379 -15.74 -14.69 -2.08
C CYS A 379 -15.01 -13.51 -1.44
N ILE A 380 -14.52 -12.60 -2.28
CA ILE A 380 -13.70 -11.47 -1.86
C ILE A 380 -14.38 -10.15 -2.23
N GLY A 381 -14.48 -9.24 -1.26
CA GLY A 381 -14.89 -7.86 -1.49
C GLY A 381 -13.72 -6.91 -1.40
N PHE A 382 -13.88 -5.76 -2.06
CA PHE A 382 -12.89 -4.70 -2.05
C PHE A 382 -13.45 -3.43 -1.41
N GLY A 383 -12.60 -2.74 -0.67
CA GLY A 383 -12.86 -1.44 -0.08
C GLY A 383 -11.64 -0.54 -0.21
N GLU A 384 -11.85 0.75 0.01
CA GLU A 384 -10.79 1.75 -0.05
C GLU A 384 -10.88 2.74 1.11
N MET A 385 -9.76 3.42 1.37
CA MET A 385 -9.73 4.58 2.24
C MET A 385 -8.64 5.53 1.75
N GLY A 386 -8.99 6.77 1.43
CA GLY A 386 -7.97 7.73 0.99
C GLY A 386 -8.52 9.13 0.79
N ILE A 387 -7.94 10.11 1.47
CA ILE A 387 -8.30 11.50 1.21
C ILE A 387 -7.84 11.91 -0.21
N GLY A 388 -8.79 12.38 -1.02
CA GLY A 388 -8.58 12.83 -2.39
C GLY A 388 -8.91 11.78 -3.46
N ASN A 389 -9.17 10.54 -3.08
CA ASN A 389 -9.35 9.45 -4.05
C ASN A 389 -10.63 9.53 -4.90
N THR A 390 -11.70 10.19 -4.43
CA THR A 390 -12.88 10.46 -5.28
C THR A 390 -12.53 11.32 -6.48
N SER A 391 -11.57 12.25 -6.32
CA SER A 391 -11.05 13.09 -7.41
C SER A 391 -10.25 12.26 -8.40
N THR A 392 -9.36 11.41 -7.90
CA THR A 392 -8.58 10.44 -8.68
C THR A 392 -9.51 9.49 -9.45
N ALA A 393 -10.53 8.93 -8.80
CA ALA A 393 -11.52 8.06 -9.40
C ALA A 393 -12.36 8.78 -10.48
N SER A 394 -12.70 10.05 -10.27
CA SER A 394 -13.43 10.86 -11.27
C SER A 394 -12.60 11.08 -12.54
N VAL A 395 -11.31 11.39 -12.39
CA VAL A 395 -10.37 11.54 -13.53
C VAL A 395 -10.20 10.23 -14.27
N LEU A 396 -9.99 9.13 -13.54
CA LEU A 396 -9.86 7.80 -14.13
C LEU A 396 -11.15 7.39 -14.87
N MET A 397 -12.33 7.66 -14.30
CA MET A 397 -13.61 7.44 -14.99
C MET A 397 -13.70 8.24 -16.29
N SER A 398 -13.38 9.54 -16.27
CA SER A 398 -13.37 10.40 -17.45
C SER A 398 -12.47 9.84 -18.55
N ILE A 399 -11.27 9.38 -18.18
CA ILE A 399 -10.30 8.76 -19.11
C ILE A 399 -10.80 7.44 -19.68
N LEU A 400 -11.32 6.55 -18.83
CA LEU A 400 -11.69 5.18 -19.21
C LEU A 400 -13.00 5.13 -20.02
N LEU A 401 -13.90 6.07 -19.77
CA LEU A 401 -15.19 6.18 -20.45
C LEU A 401 -15.23 7.25 -21.55
N GLU A 402 -14.15 8.03 -21.70
CA GLU A 402 -14.07 9.17 -22.63
C GLU A 402 -15.19 10.19 -22.41
N LEU A 403 -15.50 10.45 -21.13
CA LEU A 403 -16.54 11.39 -20.72
C LEU A 403 -15.94 12.72 -20.27
N PRO A 404 -16.67 13.85 -20.43
CA PRO A 404 -16.30 15.11 -19.81
C PRO A 404 -16.09 14.95 -18.30
N ILE A 405 -15.09 15.65 -17.73
CA ILE A 405 -14.79 15.54 -16.30
C ILE A 405 -15.95 16.05 -15.44
N GLU A 406 -16.71 17.02 -15.95
CA GLU A 406 -17.89 17.59 -15.33
C GLU A 406 -18.99 16.54 -15.08
N ASP A 407 -19.04 15.51 -15.93
CA ASP A 407 -19.98 14.39 -15.83
C ASP A 407 -19.54 13.28 -14.87
N CYS A 408 -18.28 13.34 -14.42
CA CYS A 408 -17.65 12.30 -13.60
C CYS A 408 -17.47 12.74 -12.14
N VAL A 409 -17.47 14.05 -11.87
CA VAL A 409 -17.18 14.62 -10.56
C VAL A 409 -18.46 14.80 -9.75
N GLY A 410 -18.61 14.00 -8.69
CA GLY A 410 -19.64 14.17 -7.66
C GLY A 410 -19.19 14.98 -6.45
N ASN A 411 -20.14 15.18 -5.51
CA ASN A 411 -19.94 15.90 -4.25
C ASN A 411 -18.91 15.24 -3.32
N GLY A 412 -18.59 13.95 -3.51
CA GLY A 412 -17.63 13.21 -2.68
C GLY A 412 -17.97 13.32 -1.19
N THR A 413 -16.98 13.71 -0.40
CA THR A 413 -17.10 13.89 1.06
C THR A 413 -17.90 15.14 1.49
N GLY A 414 -18.82 15.64 0.67
CA GLY A 414 -19.75 16.74 1.02
C GLY A 414 -19.35 18.13 0.52
N VAL A 415 -18.71 18.23 -0.63
CA VAL A 415 -18.32 19.51 -1.26
C VAL A 415 -19.55 20.13 -1.95
N VAL A 416 -19.89 21.39 -1.65
CA VAL A 416 -21.09 22.08 -2.20
C VAL A 416 -20.69 23.29 -3.06
N ASP A 417 -21.43 23.46 -4.17
CA ASP A 417 -21.45 24.57 -5.15
C ASP A 417 -20.09 25.11 -5.58
N GLU A 418 -19.57 26.17 -4.93
CA GLU A 418 -18.32 26.83 -5.35
C GLU A 418 -17.11 25.91 -5.29
N LYS A 419 -17.04 25.05 -4.26
CA LYS A 419 -15.93 24.10 -4.11
C LYS A 419 -16.03 22.94 -5.11
N LEU A 420 -17.24 22.59 -5.57
CA LEU A 420 -17.43 21.58 -6.61
C LEU A 420 -16.90 22.10 -7.95
N ILE A 421 -17.22 23.35 -8.29
CA ILE A 421 -16.69 24.04 -9.47
C ILE A 421 -15.15 24.13 -9.38
N GLN A 422 -14.62 24.49 -8.21
CA GLN A 422 -13.17 24.52 -8.00
C GLN A 422 -12.53 23.14 -8.21
N LYS A 423 -13.13 22.08 -7.68
CA LYS A 423 -12.68 20.70 -7.88
C LYS A 423 -12.70 20.34 -9.37
N GLN A 424 -13.79 20.61 -10.08
CA GLN A 424 -13.88 20.39 -11.53
C GLN A 424 -12.78 21.14 -12.30
N ASN A 425 -12.55 22.41 -11.99
CA ASN A 425 -11.51 23.22 -12.63
C ASN A 425 -10.10 22.67 -12.38
N VAL A 426 -9.79 22.24 -11.15
CA VAL A 426 -8.49 21.62 -10.82
C VAL A 426 -8.29 20.33 -11.61
N LEU A 427 -9.31 19.49 -11.69
CA LEU A 427 -9.23 18.20 -12.39
C LEU A 427 -9.18 18.38 -13.91
N LYS A 428 -9.92 19.34 -14.45
CA LYS A 428 -9.85 19.71 -15.86
C LYS A 428 -8.46 20.19 -16.25
N LYS A 429 -7.88 21.09 -15.44
CA LYS A 429 -6.51 21.56 -15.64
C LYS A 429 -5.50 20.42 -15.56
N ALA A 430 -5.67 19.47 -14.65
CA ALA A 430 -4.79 18.31 -14.57
C ALA A 430 -4.86 17.42 -15.83
N LEU A 431 -6.06 17.21 -16.38
CA LEU A 431 -6.26 16.49 -17.64
C LEU A 431 -5.61 17.24 -18.83
N GLU A 432 -5.76 18.57 -18.89
CA GLU A 432 -5.14 19.42 -19.92
C GLU A 432 -3.61 19.45 -19.84
N ASN A 433 -3.04 19.29 -18.64
CA ASN A 433 -1.58 19.25 -18.43
C ASN A 433 -0.92 17.94 -18.91
N TYR A 434 -1.69 16.90 -19.22
CA TYR A 434 -1.14 15.64 -19.66
C TYR A 434 -0.72 15.68 -21.14
N ASP A 435 0.58 15.62 -21.37
CA ASP A 435 1.22 15.55 -22.68
C ASP A 435 1.84 14.17 -22.99
N GLY A 436 1.58 13.18 -22.11
CA GLY A 436 2.13 11.84 -22.22
C GLY A 436 1.48 10.97 -23.30
N PRO A 437 1.98 9.74 -23.48
CA PRO A 437 1.46 8.80 -24.48
C PRO A 437 -0.03 8.48 -24.30
N ASN A 438 -0.74 8.25 -25.41
CA ASN A 438 -2.16 7.89 -25.37
C ASN A 438 -2.37 6.37 -25.17
N ASP A 439 -1.71 5.79 -24.17
CA ASP A 439 -1.90 4.41 -23.74
C ASP A 439 -2.43 4.34 -22.31
N LEU A 440 -3.08 3.22 -21.97
CA LEU A 440 -3.74 3.05 -20.68
C LEU A 440 -2.73 3.09 -19.53
N GLU A 441 -1.60 2.40 -19.63
CA GLU A 441 -0.61 2.32 -18.55
C GLU A 441 -0.04 3.70 -18.21
N SER A 442 0.33 4.49 -19.22
CA SER A 442 0.83 5.85 -19.03
C SER A 442 -0.20 6.74 -18.32
N LYS A 443 -1.48 6.64 -18.69
CA LYS A 443 -2.56 7.39 -18.02
C LYS A 443 -2.82 6.90 -16.60
N LEU A 444 -2.76 5.58 -16.34
CA LEU A 444 -2.91 5.04 -14.99
C LEU A 444 -1.76 5.48 -14.07
N ALA A 445 -0.52 5.50 -14.56
CA ALA A 445 0.62 6.02 -13.81
C ALA A 445 0.46 7.52 -13.51
N TYR A 446 -0.01 8.28 -14.49
CA TYR A 446 -0.14 9.73 -14.36
C TYR A 446 -1.27 10.14 -13.41
N PHE A 447 -2.44 9.49 -13.49
CA PHE A 447 -3.64 9.91 -12.77
C PHE A 447 -4.09 8.95 -11.65
N GLY A 448 -3.30 7.92 -11.35
CA GLY A 448 -3.70 6.84 -10.44
C GLY A 448 -3.57 7.14 -8.95
N GLY A 449 -4.14 6.22 -8.15
CA GLY A 449 -3.94 6.09 -6.71
C GLY A 449 -3.33 4.74 -6.37
N PHE A 450 -2.44 4.66 -5.39
CA PHE A 450 -1.79 3.40 -5.03
C PHE A 450 -2.81 2.33 -4.61
N GLU A 451 -3.82 2.72 -3.84
CA GLU A 451 -4.90 1.83 -3.39
C GLU A 451 -5.80 1.38 -4.56
N ILE A 452 -6.09 2.27 -5.50
CA ILE A 452 -6.92 1.96 -6.69
C ILE A 452 -6.18 0.96 -7.59
N MET A 453 -4.88 1.16 -7.82
CA MET A 453 -4.08 0.28 -8.68
C MET A 453 -3.81 -1.08 -8.03
N GLN A 454 -3.58 -1.12 -6.71
CA GLN A 454 -3.49 -2.39 -5.99
C GLN A 454 -4.83 -3.15 -6.02
N MET A 455 -5.94 -2.45 -5.85
CA MET A 455 -7.27 -3.06 -5.95
C MET A 455 -7.54 -3.62 -7.35
N ALA A 456 -7.20 -2.89 -8.42
CA ALA A 456 -7.33 -3.38 -9.79
C ALA A 456 -6.47 -4.65 -10.04
N GLY A 457 -5.23 -4.66 -9.55
CA GLY A 457 -4.37 -5.84 -9.59
C GLY A 457 -4.95 -7.04 -8.83
N GLY A 458 -5.54 -6.77 -7.66
CA GLY A 458 -6.23 -7.78 -6.85
C GLY A 458 -7.48 -8.34 -7.52
N ILE A 459 -8.31 -7.51 -8.16
CA ILE A 459 -9.51 -7.93 -8.91
C ILE A 459 -9.12 -8.87 -10.07
N LEU A 460 -8.05 -8.55 -10.80
CA LEU A 460 -7.52 -9.42 -11.85
C LEU A 460 -7.09 -10.78 -11.28
N GLN A 461 -6.43 -10.78 -10.11
CA GLN A 461 -6.02 -12.02 -9.45
C GLN A 461 -7.21 -12.84 -8.94
N ALA A 462 -8.24 -12.18 -8.40
CA ALA A 462 -9.44 -12.85 -7.92
C ALA A 462 -10.16 -13.62 -9.05
N LYS A 463 -10.21 -13.05 -10.28
CA LYS A 463 -10.69 -13.77 -11.46
C LYS A 463 -9.80 -14.96 -11.81
N GLN A 464 -8.47 -14.82 -11.73
CA GLN A 464 -7.55 -15.93 -12.00
C GLN A 464 -7.75 -17.09 -11.01
N ASN A 465 -8.04 -16.78 -9.75
CA ASN A 465 -8.34 -17.75 -8.69
C ASN A 465 -9.82 -18.21 -8.71
N ASN A 466 -10.60 -17.77 -9.71
CA ASN A 466 -12.02 -18.06 -9.88
C ASN A 466 -12.89 -17.76 -8.64
N MET A 467 -12.55 -16.69 -7.92
CA MET A 467 -13.30 -16.22 -6.76
C MET A 467 -14.52 -15.41 -7.21
N LEU A 468 -15.54 -15.35 -6.37
CA LEU A 468 -16.61 -14.36 -6.49
C LEU A 468 -16.10 -12.99 -6.01
N ILE A 469 -16.31 -11.95 -6.80
CA ILE A 469 -15.80 -10.60 -6.58
C ILE A 469 -16.96 -9.68 -6.19
N LEU A 470 -16.89 -9.08 -5.01
CA LEU A 470 -17.86 -8.09 -4.54
C LEU A 470 -17.31 -6.69 -4.78
N VAL A 471 -18.05 -5.91 -5.58
CA VAL A 471 -17.71 -4.54 -5.93
C VAL A 471 -18.59 -3.59 -5.11
N ASP A 472 -17.95 -2.70 -4.34
CA ASP A 472 -18.60 -1.78 -3.41
C ASP A 472 -19.21 -0.56 -4.14
N GLY A 473 -18.70 0.64 -3.84
CA GLY A 473 -19.16 1.90 -4.40
C GLY A 473 -18.30 2.42 -5.55
N PHE A 474 -18.40 3.73 -5.80
CA PHE A 474 -17.82 4.41 -6.96
C PHE A 474 -16.33 4.09 -7.20
N ILE A 475 -15.48 4.24 -6.18
CA ILE A 475 -14.02 4.08 -6.35
C ILE A 475 -13.65 2.62 -6.61
N CYS A 476 -14.29 1.67 -5.90
CA CYS A 476 -14.11 0.24 -6.15
C CYS A 476 -14.56 -0.14 -7.57
N THR A 477 -15.66 0.45 -8.05
CA THR A 477 -16.14 0.28 -9.42
C THR A 477 -15.17 0.88 -10.45
N VAL A 478 -14.47 1.97 -10.15
CA VAL A 478 -13.38 2.48 -11.02
C VAL A 478 -12.19 1.52 -11.05
N ALA A 479 -11.76 0.98 -9.90
CA ALA A 479 -10.72 -0.07 -9.88
C ALA A 479 -11.14 -1.30 -10.69
N PHE A 480 -12.40 -1.72 -10.57
CA PHE A 480 -12.99 -2.77 -11.38
C PHE A 480 -12.99 -2.42 -12.87
N LEU A 481 -13.35 -1.19 -13.24
CA LEU A 481 -13.36 -0.73 -14.63
C LEU A 481 -11.96 -0.78 -15.26
N ILE A 482 -10.91 -0.44 -14.50
CA ILE A 482 -9.52 -0.62 -14.93
C ILE A 482 -9.24 -2.10 -15.23
N ALA A 483 -9.54 -2.98 -14.29
CA ALA A 483 -9.37 -4.42 -14.49
C ALA A 483 -10.20 -4.94 -15.68
N TYR A 484 -11.42 -4.43 -15.89
CA TYR A 484 -12.31 -4.81 -16.99
C TYR A 484 -11.76 -4.40 -18.35
N LYS A 485 -11.16 -3.21 -18.45
CA LYS A 485 -10.48 -2.77 -19.68
C LYS A 485 -9.29 -3.67 -20.04
N MET A 486 -8.66 -4.30 -19.05
CA MET A 486 -7.57 -5.26 -19.26
C MET A 486 -8.08 -6.69 -19.53
N ASN A 487 -9.14 -7.11 -18.86
CA ASN A 487 -9.76 -8.41 -19.03
C ASN A 487 -11.30 -8.33 -18.86
N PRO A 488 -12.07 -8.23 -19.95
CA PRO A 488 -13.52 -8.10 -19.87
C PRO A 488 -14.24 -9.29 -19.19
N ALA A 489 -13.64 -10.48 -19.20
CA ALA A 489 -14.23 -11.68 -18.61
C ALA A 489 -14.34 -11.62 -17.07
N ILE A 490 -13.68 -10.67 -16.40
CA ILE A 490 -13.83 -10.50 -14.94
C ILE A 490 -15.28 -10.22 -14.53
N LYS A 491 -16.10 -9.67 -15.44
CA LYS A 491 -17.51 -9.34 -15.19
C LYS A 491 -18.34 -10.55 -14.80
N GLU A 492 -17.98 -11.73 -15.30
CA GLU A 492 -18.66 -12.99 -14.96
C GLU A 492 -18.57 -13.31 -13.47
N ASN A 493 -17.48 -12.91 -12.82
CA ASN A 493 -17.21 -13.16 -11.40
C ASN A 493 -17.70 -12.04 -10.49
N ALA A 494 -18.17 -10.92 -11.05
CA ALA A 494 -18.43 -9.70 -10.30
C ALA A 494 -19.90 -9.54 -9.90
N ILE A 495 -20.13 -9.19 -8.64
CA ILE A 495 -21.41 -8.72 -8.11
C ILE A 495 -21.25 -7.27 -7.68
N PHE A 496 -22.04 -6.38 -8.29
CA PHE A 496 -22.10 -4.98 -7.92
C PHE A 496 -23.06 -4.82 -6.75
N CYS A 497 -22.53 -4.46 -5.58
CA CYS A 497 -23.25 -4.63 -4.32
C CYS A 497 -24.27 -3.51 -4.08
N HIS A 498 -23.93 -2.26 -4.40
CA HIS A 498 -24.86 -1.16 -4.28
C HIS A 498 -24.63 -0.08 -5.34
N SER A 499 -25.68 0.65 -5.67
CA SER A 499 -25.55 1.92 -6.37
C SER A 499 -25.28 3.01 -5.33
N SER A 500 -24.26 3.81 -5.59
CA SER A 500 -23.83 4.87 -4.68
C SER A 500 -24.55 6.16 -5.01
N ALA A 501 -24.74 7.03 -4.01
CA ALA A 501 -25.23 8.39 -4.24
C ALA A 501 -24.20 9.30 -4.97
N GLU A 502 -23.01 8.80 -5.32
CA GLU A 502 -22.08 9.48 -6.22
C GLU A 502 -22.61 9.51 -7.66
N GLN A 503 -22.73 10.71 -8.23
CA GLN A 503 -23.30 10.93 -9.57
C GLN A 503 -22.63 10.08 -10.67
N GLY A 504 -21.30 9.91 -10.59
CA GLY A 504 -20.54 9.14 -11.57
C GLY A 504 -20.81 7.63 -11.52
N HIS A 505 -21.30 7.08 -10.40
CA HIS A 505 -21.38 5.64 -10.23
C HIS A 505 -22.39 5.00 -11.18
N GLN A 506 -23.60 5.58 -11.30
CA GLN A 506 -24.63 5.03 -12.20
C GLN A 506 -24.16 4.98 -13.66
N LYS A 507 -23.42 6.01 -14.13
CA LYS A 507 -22.85 6.03 -15.48
C LYS A 507 -21.89 4.86 -15.73
N ILE A 508 -21.08 4.48 -14.73
CA ILE A 508 -20.18 3.31 -14.88
C ILE A 508 -20.99 2.00 -14.90
N LEU A 509 -22.01 1.87 -14.05
CA LEU A 509 -22.90 0.68 -14.06
C LEU A 509 -23.60 0.51 -15.41
N ASP A 510 -24.10 1.61 -15.99
CA ASP A 510 -24.73 1.63 -17.31
C ASP A 510 -23.73 1.24 -18.41
N TYR A 511 -22.50 1.78 -18.36
CA TYR A 511 -21.44 1.43 -19.31
C TYR A 511 -21.08 -0.07 -19.27
N LEU A 512 -21.02 -0.65 -18.07
CA LEU A 512 -20.72 -2.07 -17.87
C LEU A 512 -21.92 -2.98 -18.20
N ASN A 513 -23.11 -2.38 -18.38
CA ASN A 513 -24.41 -3.04 -18.51
C ASN A 513 -24.66 -4.00 -17.34
N VAL A 514 -24.53 -3.48 -16.12
CA VAL A 514 -24.71 -4.24 -14.88
C VAL A 514 -25.70 -3.54 -13.96
N ARG A 515 -26.35 -4.32 -13.10
CA ARG A 515 -27.29 -3.82 -12.10
C ARG A 515 -26.74 -4.07 -10.71
N ALA A 516 -26.70 -3.03 -9.89
CA ALA A 516 -26.36 -3.18 -8.49
C ALA A 516 -27.49 -3.83 -7.67
N LEU A 517 -27.14 -4.57 -6.62
CA LEU A 517 -28.12 -5.27 -5.78
C LEU A 517 -28.95 -4.32 -4.91
N LEU A 518 -28.32 -3.28 -4.39
CA LEU A 518 -28.91 -2.36 -3.43
C LEU A 518 -28.96 -0.92 -3.94
N GLN A 519 -30.04 -0.21 -3.62
CA GLN A 519 -30.13 1.25 -3.71
C GLN A 519 -30.47 1.77 -2.31
N LEU A 520 -29.46 2.23 -1.59
CA LEU A 520 -29.57 2.68 -0.19
C LEU A 520 -28.94 4.06 0.01
N ASP A 521 -28.60 4.75 -1.08
CA ASP A 521 -27.95 6.06 -1.10
C ASP A 521 -26.64 6.13 -0.30
N LEU A 522 -25.97 4.98 -0.16
CA LEU A 522 -24.66 4.86 0.49
C LEU A 522 -23.57 5.58 -0.32
N ARG A 523 -22.65 6.23 0.40
CA ARG A 523 -21.51 6.95 -0.16
C ARG A 523 -20.30 6.99 0.78
N LEU A 524 -20.23 6.01 1.69
CA LEU A 524 -19.14 5.91 2.66
C LEU A 524 -17.88 5.30 2.03
N GLY A 525 -18.04 4.24 1.23
CA GLY A 525 -16.92 3.45 0.73
C GLY A 525 -16.51 2.36 1.71
N GLU A 526 -15.20 2.14 1.84
CA GLU A 526 -14.60 1.17 2.79
C GLU A 526 -14.97 -0.31 2.54
N GLY A 527 -15.73 -0.63 1.49
CA GLY A 527 -16.28 -1.98 1.28
C GLY A 527 -17.60 -2.21 2.00
N THR A 528 -18.24 -1.17 2.54
CA THR A 528 -19.44 -1.31 3.37
C THR A 528 -20.65 -1.84 2.61
N GLY A 529 -20.84 -1.44 1.37
CA GLY A 529 -21.88 -1.98 0.49
C GLY A 529 -21.69 -3.48 0.21
N CYS A 530 -20.45 -3.96 0.10
CA CYS A 530 -20.16 -5.40 0.02
C CYS A 530 -20.68 -6.15 1.25
N ALA A 531 -20.34 -5.66 2.45
CA ALA A 531 -20.77 -6.29 3.70
C ALA A 531 -22.29 -6.26 3.89
N VAL A 532 -22.96 -5.16 3.50
CA VAL A 532 -24.42 -5.02 3.61
C VAL A 532 -25.17 -5.84 2.55
N ALA A 533 -24.62 -6.03 1.35
CA ALA A 533 -25.21 -6.88 0.32
C ALA A 533 -25.02 -8.38 0.59
N PHE A 534 -24.05 -8.75 1.44
CA PHE A 534 -23.67 -10.13 1.67
C PHE A 534 -24.82 -11.07 2.09
N PRO A 535 -25.74 -10.69 3.00
CA PRO A 535 -26.90 -11.54 3.34
C PRO A 535 -27.81 -11.89 2.15
N ILE A 536 -27.94 -10.99 1.17
CA ILE A 536 -28.73 -11.23 -0.05
C ILE A 536 -28.01 -12.24 -0.94
N ILE A 537 -26.68 -12.12 -1.05
CA ILE A 537 -25.82 -13.06 -1.78
C ILE A 537 -25.88 -14.45 -1.13
N GLN A 538 -25.83 -14.52 0.21
CA GLN A 538 -26.03 -15.78 0.94
C GLN A 538 -27.42 -16.36 0.70
N SER A 539 -28.47 -15.54 0.71
CA SER A 539 -29.85 -15.98 0.44
C SER A 539 -30.00 -16.63 -0.95
N ALA A 540 -29.28 -16.11 -1.96
CA ALA A 540 -29.24 -16.70 -3.29
C ALA A 540 -28.66 -18.14 -3.27
N VAL A 541 -27.57 -18.34 -2.53
CA VAL A 541 -26.96 -19.67 -2.36
C VAL A 541 -27.87 -20.61 -1.55
N CYS A 542 -28.42 -20.13 -0.44
CA CYS A 542 -29.25 -20.94 0.46
C CYS A 542 -30.52 -21.44 -0.22
N PHE A 543 -31.25 -20.62 -0.98
CA PHE A 543 -32.48 -21.12 -1.62
C PHE A 543 -32.16 -22.20 -2.67
N LEU A 544 -31.05 -22.07 -3.41
CA LEU A 544 -30.68 -23.06 -4.41
C LEU A 544 -30.34 -24.42 -3.78
N ASN A 545 -29.70 -24.39 -2.61
CA ASN A 545 -29.26 -25.60 -1.91
C ASN A 545 -30.37 -26.24 -1.06
N GLU A 546 -31.15 -25.45 -0.34
CA GLU A 546 -32.02 -25.94 0.74
C GLU A 546 -33.51 -26.01 0.36
N MET A 547 -33.96 -25.21 -0.61
CA MET A 547 -35.37 -25.23 -1.01
C MET A 547 -35.71 -26.55 -1.69
N ALA A 548 -36.85 -27.16 -1.33
CA ALA A 548 -37.33 -28.38 -1.96
C ALA A 548 -37.61 -28.17 -3.46
N SER A 549 -37.48 -29.24 -4.25
CA SER A 549 -38.01 -29.30 -5.62
C SER A 549 -39.48 -29.72 -5.61
N PHE A 550 -40.23 -29.39 -6.67
CA PHE A 550 -41.62 -29.87 -6.86
C PHE A 550 -41.74 -31.38 -6.70
N GLU A 551 -40.77 -32.13 -7.25
CA GLU A 551 -40.67 -33.59 -7.13
C GLU A 551 -40.51 -34.02 -5.67
N SER A 552 -39.52 -33.49 -4.95
CA SER A 552 -39.24 -33.86 -3.55
C SER A 552 -40.36 -33.47 -2.58
N ALA A 553 -41.14 -32.42 -2.89
CA ALA A 553 -42.23 -31.94 -2.08
C ALA A 553 -43.59 -32.57 -2.44
N GLY A 554 -43.67 -33.38 -3.50
CA GLY A 554 -44.92 -33.95 -3.98
C GLY A 554 -45.94 -32.91 -4.47
N VAL A 555 -45.46 -31.75 -4.93
CA VAL A 555 -46.32 -30.66 -5.41
C VAL A 555 -46.46 -30.77 -6.92
N ASN A 556 -47.68 -30.93 -7.42
CA ASN A 556 -47.95 -31.01 -8.85
C ASN A 556 -47.47 -29.74 -9.58
N SER A 557 -46.55 -29.89 -10.54
CA SER A 557 -46.20 -28.82 -11.46
C SER A 557 -47.43 -28.47 -12.30
N ARG A 558 -47.99 -27.26 -12.13
CA ARG A 558 -49.03 -26.78 -13.06
C ARG A 558 -48.41 -26.68 -14.45
N GLN A 559 -48.89 -27.51 -15.37
CA GLN A 559 -48.75 -27.27 -16.81
C GLN A 559 -49.47 -25.96 -17.12
N LEU A 560 -48.71 -24.94 -17.53
CA LEU A 560 -49.24 -23.78 -18.24
C LEU A 560 -49.13 -24.05 -19.75
#